data_AF-A0A098S7P2-F1
#
_entry.id   AF-A0A098S7P2-F1
#
_cell.length_a   1.000
_cell.length_b   1.000
_cell.length_c   1.000
_cell.angle_alpha   90.00
_cell.angle_beta   90.00
_cell.angle_gamma   90.00
#
_symmetry.space_group_name_H-M   'P 1'
#
loop_
_entity.id
_entity.type
_entity.pdbx_description
1 polymer ?
#
loop_
_entity_poly.entity_id
_entity_poly.type
_entity_poly.pdbx_seq_one_letter_code
_entity_poly.pdbx_strand_id
1 'polypeptide(L)'
;MRNKWLFLILLTCGVAGLTAQQDLFIVLDVSSGSGLTYSQEGGNERRVFAGTTVKAPGRLRLLQGVSAVIVFEDTRTTLKGPAMYDLEQLGADIRSQNSSTFLSRFWSFISNAIKDTDTPQQVEQSHRRYLTNARAGVSGFGSSSYGIEAPGYLTGLLTHPEVTFRWDSVTHPYGYRFELRQEGATDPIITATLSGQQLTTDLRQLRFEGKTPAYWQVSALQADSSWLKTARIPVYFDQEALQIFDAQLEADDDFQSLSEAIQPIYRLYELEEAGLLQAAYHTYAAQLQSDAPSAVDRQLFISFLLRMNALEEAQTLMK
;
A
#
# COMPACT_ATOMS: atom_id res chain seq x y z
N MET A 1 -29.49 2.76 -70.63
CA MET A 1 -29.79 3.91 -69.74
C MET A 1 -29.33 3.51 -68.35
N ARG A 2 -28.21 3.99 -67.79
CA ARG A 2 -27.82 5.35 -67.33
C ARG A 2 -27.94 5.45 -65.80
N ASN A 3 -26.79 5.21 -65.15
CA ASN A 3 -26.22 5.78 -63.91
C ASN A 3 -27.06 6.16 -62.66
N LYS A 4 -26.32 6.08 -61.55
CA LYS A 4 -26.35 6.83 -60.27
C LYS A 4 -27.16 6.13 -59.17
N TRP A 5 -26.64 5.82 -57.98
CA TRP A 5 -25.78 6.66 -57.14
C TRP A 5 -24.76 5.86 -56.31
N LEU A 6 -23.58 6.48 -56.15
CA LEU A 6 -22.58 6.19 -55.13
C LEU A 6 -23.18 6.41 -53.73
N PHE A 7 -22.89 5.51 -52.79
CA PHE A 7 -22.69 5.91 -51.40
C PHE A 7 -21.35 5.34 -50.91
N LEU A 8 -20.34 6.19 -51.05
CA LEU A 8 -19.02 6.06 -50.48
C LEU A 8 -19.13 6.52 -49.02
N ILE A 9 -19.22 5.59 -48.07
CA ILE A 9 -19.08 5.92 -46.65
C ILE A 9 -17.59 5.86 -46.34
N LEU A 10 -17.03 7.04 -46.05
CA LEU A 10 -15.65 7.26 -45.65
C LEU A 10 -15.25 6.35 -44.48
N LEU A 11 -14.27 5.49 -44.73
CA LEU A 11 -13.31 5.02 -43.72
C LEU A 11 -12.50 6.23 -43.24
N THR A 12 -12.92 6.85 -42.15
CA THR A 12 -12.06 7.71 -41.33
C THR A 12 -12.47 7.60 -39.87
N CYS A 13 -11.46 7.56 -39.00
CA CYS A 13 -11.50 7.48 -37.53
C CYS A 13 -11.60 6.03 -36.99
N GLY A 14 -10.62 5.47 -36.31
CA GLY A 14 -9.39 6.07 -35.79
C GLY A 14 -8.30 5.02 -35.73
N VAL A 15 -7.09 5.46 -36.09
CA VAL A 15 -5.89 4.87 -35.55
C VAL A 15 -6.01 5.11 -34.04
N ALA A 16 -6.49 4.10 -33.30
CA ALA A 16 -6.25 4.04 -31.89
C ALA A 16 -4.73 4.07 -31.77
N GLY A 17 -4.18 5.23 -31.39
CA GLY A 17 -2.82 5.32 -30.95
C GLY A 17 -2.70 4.35 -29.79
N LEU A 18 -2.18 3.16 -30.07
CA LEU A 18 -1.53 2.33 -29.07
C LEU A 18 -0.42 3.22 -28.51
N THR A 19 -0.73 4.00 -27.48
CA THR A 19 0.31 4.47 -26.59
C THR A 19 0.92 3.20 -26.03
N ALA A 20 2.07 2.79 -26.58
CA ALA A 20 2.84 1.69 -26.03
C ALA A 20 3.00 2.00 -24.54
N GLN A 21 2.42 1.16 -23.70
CA GLN A 21 2.61 1.25 -22.27
C GLN A 21 4.11 1.11 -22.04
N GLN A 22 4.74 2.20 -21.62
CA GLN A 22 6.19 2.21 -21.43
C GLN A 22 6.52 1.25 -20.29
N ASP A 23 7.44 0.32 -20.55
CA ASP A 23 7.91 -0.65 -19.57
C ASP A 23 8.56 0.10 -18.39
N LEU A 24 8.08 -0.17 -17.17
CA LEU A 24 8.49 0.49 -15.94
C LEU A 24 9.37 -0.43 -15.10
N PHE A 25 10.60 -0.01 -14.84
CA PHE A 25 11.55 -0.69 -13.96
C PHE A 25 11.66 0.07 -12.65
N ILE A 26 11.64 -0.65 -11.53
CA ILE A 26 11.76 -0.08 -10.20
C ILE A 26 13.14 -0.40 -9.65
N VAL A 27 13.88 0.62 -9.22
CA VAL A 27 15.15 0.42 -8.51
C VAL A 27 14.85 0.20 -7.03
N LEU A 28 15.08 -1.01 -6.52
CA LEU A 28 14.85 -1.33 -5.12
C LEU A 28 16.02 -0.96 -4.22
N ASP A 29 17.24 -1.25 -4.68
CA ASP A 29 18.44 -1.03 -3.90
C ASP A 29 19.62 -0.67 -4.80
N VAL A 30 20.54 0.11 -4.25
CA VAL A 30 21.81 0.49 -4.89
C VAL A 30 22.90 0.45 -3.85
N SER A 31 23.93 -0.37 -4.05
CA SER A 31 25.01 -0.58 -3.08
C SER A 31 25.85 0.67 -2.79
N SER A 32 25.72 1.70 -3.63
CA SER A 32 26.34 3.01 -3.44
C SER A 32 25.46 4.10 -3.98
N GLY A 33 25.23 5.14 -3.17
CA GLY A 33 24.38 6.26 -3.56
C GLY A 33 24.84 6.96 -4.84
N SER A 34 26.12 6.95 -5.22
CA SER A 34 26.68 7.71 -6.36
C SER A 34 27.10 6.86 -7.56
N GLY A 35 26.56 5.65 -7.67
CA GLY A 35 27.05 4.66 -8.63
C GLY A 35 26.13 4.32 -9.80
N LEU A 36 24.87 4.76 -9.78
CA LEU A 36 23.83 4.40 -10.74
C LEU A 36 23.25 5.65 -11.40
N THR A 37 23.25 5.65 -12.73
CA THR A 37 22.66 6.71 -13.55
C THR A 37 21.73 6.13 -14.61
N TYR A 38 20.76 6.94 -15.04
CA TYR A 38 19.80 6.64 -16.09
C TYR A 38 19.81 7.74 -17.14
N SER A 39 19.79 7.34 -18.41
CA SER A 39 19.64 8.25 -19.55
C SER A 39 18.58 7.70 -20.50
N GLN A 40 17.64 8.55 -20.91
CA GLN A 40 16.72 8.27 -22.00
C GLN A 40 17.33 8.76 -23.32
N GLU A 41 16.96 8.16 -24.45
CA GLU A 41 17.49 8.56 -25.75
C GLU A 41 17.19 10.05 -26.02
N GLY A 42 18.25 10.83 -26.30
CA GLY A 42 18.16 12.29 -26.46
C GLY A 42 18.01 13.11 -25.17
N GLY A 43 17.97 12.47 -24.00
CA GLY A 43 17.87 13.11 -22.69
C GLY A 43 19.20 13.21 -21.94
N ASN A 44 19.23 14.04 -20.89
CA ASN A 44 20.37 14.14 -19.99
C ASN A 44 20.45 12.92 -19.06
N GLU A 45 21.68 12.49 -18.77
CA GLU A 45 21.95 11.48 -17.75
C GLU A 45 21.59 12.04 -16.36
N ARG A 46 20.78 11.30 -15.61
CA ARG A 46 20.37 11.64 -14.25
C ARG A 46 20.77 10.53 -13.29
N ARG A 47 21.08 10.91 -12.04
CA ARG A 47 21.34 9.96 -10.96
C ARG A 47 20.05 9.25 -10.56
N VAL A 48 20.18 7.98 -10.19
CA VAL A 48 19.06 7.12 -9.78
C VAL A 48 19.33 6.58 -8.38
N PHE A 49 18.28 6.53 -7.58
CA PHE A 49 18.30 6.05 -6.21
C PHE A 49 17.26 4.93 -6.03
N ALA A 50 17.34 4.19 -4.92
CA ALA A 50 16.27 3.30 -4.49
C ALA A 50 14.91 4.04 -4.46
N GLY A 51 13.83 3.37 -4.88
CA GLY A 51 12.48 3.92 -5.05
C GLY A 51 12.25 4.65 -6.37
N THR A 52 13.28 4.85 -7.19
CA THR A 52 13.12 5.52 -8.49
C THR A 52 12.54 4.56 -9.53
N THR A 53 11.46 5.00 -10.19
CA THR A 53 10.97 4.34 -11.40
C THR A 53 11.67 4.89 -12.65
N VAL A 54 12.17 3.99 -13.50
CA VAL A 54 12.78 4.31 -14.80
C VAL A 54 12.02 3.60 -15.93
N LYS A 55 12.11 4.14 -17.16
CA LYS A 55 11.26 3.71 -18.28
C LYS A 55 12.09 3.17 -19.43
N ALA A 56 11.56 2.20 -20.17
CA ALA A 56 12.08 1.89 -21.51
C ALA A 56 11.36 2.74 -22.59
N PRO A 57 12.02 3.12 -23.70
CA PRO A 57 13.45 2.93 -23.97
C PRO A 57 14.35 3.82 -23.09
N GLY A 58 15.50 3.30 -22.69
CA GLY A 58 16.46 4.00 -21.83
C GLY A 58 17.63 3.09 -21.43
N ARG A 59 18.68 3.68 -20.84
CA ARG A 59 19.88 2.94 -20.40
C ARG A 59 20.20 3.22 -18.94
N LEU A 60 20.57 2.18 -18.21
CA LEU A 60 21.16 2.25 -16.88
C LEU A 60 22.67 2.06 -16.96
N ARG A 61 23.43 2.97 -16.35
CA ARG A 61 24.88 2.85 -16.24
C ARG A 61 25.26 2.65 -14.77
N LEU A 62 26.04 1.60 -14.53
CA LEU A 62 26.60 1.27 -13.23
C LEU A 62 28.12 1.47 -13.27
N LEU A 63 28.66 2.17 -12.27
CA LEU A 63 30.12 2.31 -12.10
C LEU A 63 30.75 1.04 -11.52
N GLN A 64 32.08 0.97 -11.56
CA GLN A 64 32.83 -0.19 -11.05
C GLN A 64 32.54 -0.44 -9.56
N GLY A 65 32.25 -1.70 -9.20
CA GLY A 65 31.97 -2.09 -7.81
C GLY A 65 30.57 -1.73 -7.33
N VAL A 66 29.74 -1.13 -8.17
CA VAL A 66 28.34 -0.79 -7.86
C VAL A 66 27.44 -1.93 -8.30
N SER A 67 26.48 -2.30 -7.46
CA SER A 67 25.38 -3.19 -7.82
C SER A 67 24.05 -2.49 -7.57
N ALA A 68 23.05 -2.83 -8.38
CA ALA A 68 21.68 -2.36 -8.20
C ALA A 68 20.72 -3.55 -8.27
N VAL A 69 19.69 -3.53 -7.43
CA VAL A 69 18.58 -4.48 -7.50
C VAL A 69 17.43 -3.77 -8.19
N ILE A 70 16.95 -4.35 -9.28
CA ILE A 70 15.79 -3.85 -10.02
C ILE A 70 14.65 -4.86 -9.98
N VAL A 71 13.42 -4.36 -10.05
CA VAL A 71 12.22 -5.16 -10.26
C VAL A 71 11.53 -4.73 -11.54
N PHE A 72 11.20 -5.72 -12.36
CA PHE A 72 10.46 -5.57 -13.61
C PHE A 72 9.57 -6.79 -13.81
N GLU A 73 8.29 -6.57 -14.11
CA GLU A 73 7.28 -7.65 -14.31
C GLU A 73 7.43 -8.78 -13.28
N ASP A 74 7.38 -8.40 -11.99
CA ASP A 74 7.41 -9.34 -10.84
C ASP A 74 8.70 -10.16 -10.71
N THR A 75 9.74 -9.77 -11.45
CA THR A 75 11.05 -10.42 -11.44
C THR A 75 12.10 -9.50 -10.86
N ARG A 76 12.83 -9.99 -9.87
CA ARG A 76 14.01 -9.33 -9.31
C ARG A 76 15.25 -9.67 -10.13
N THR A 77 15.98 -8.64 -10.56
CA THR A 77 17.28 -8.80 -11.22
C THR A 77 18.34 -7.98 -10.51
N THR A 78 19.49 -8.60 -10.25
CA THR A 78 20.66 -7.89 -9.71
C THR A 78 21.60 -7.52 -10.85
N LEU A 79 21.83 -6.21 -11.02
CA LEU A 79 22.77 -5.64 -11.97
C LEU A 79 24.12 -5.38 -11.30
N LYS A 80 25.22 -5.58 -12.03
CA LYS A 80 26.59 -5.39 -11.52
C LYS A 80 27.41 -4.53 -12.47
N GLY A 81 28.08 -3.53 -11.92
CA GLY A 81 28.98 -2.64 -12.66
C GLY A 81 30.44 -3.12 -12.67
N PRO A 82 31.27 -2.60 -13.58
CA PRO A 82 30.95 -1.53 -14.52
C PRO A 82 30.22 -2.07 -15.76
N ALA A 83 29.02 -1.54 -16.05
CA ALA A 83 28.21 -1.98 -17.17
C ALA A 83 27.18 -0.91 -17.60
N MET A 84 26.73 -1.00 -18.84
CA MET A 84 25.61 -0.23 -19.37
C MET A 84 24.53 -1.21 -19.83
N TYR A 85 23.36 -1.12 -19.22
CA TYR A 85 22.22 -1.98 -19.51
C TYR A 85 21.20 -1.21 -20.34
N ASP A 86 20.84 -1.75 -21.49
CA ASP A 86 19.71 -1.27 -22.29
C ASP A 86 18.41 -1.85 -21.71
N LEU A 87 17.46 -0.99 -21.36
CA LEU A 87 16.24 -1.42 -20.68
C LEU A 87 15.27 -2.18 -21.59
N GLU A 88 15.30 -1.95 -22.90
CA GLU A 88 14.47 -2.73 -23.82
C GLU A 88 14.97 -4.16 -23.91
N GLN A 89 16.29 -4.32 -24.07
CA GLN A 89 16.93 -5.63 -24.09
C GLN A 89 16.77 -6.35 -22.75
N LEU A 90 17.00 -5.65 -21.64
CA LEU A 90 16.86 -6.21 -20.30
C LEU A 90 15.44 -6.69 -20.02
N GLY A 91 14.42 -5.92 -20.44
CA GLY A 91 13.03 -6.33 -20.32
C GLY A 91 12.70 -7.57 -21.15
N ALA A 92 13.21 -7.65 -22.39
CA ALA A 92 13.05 -8.83 -23.24
C ALA A 92 13.73 -10.08 -22.62
N ASP A 93 14.93 -9.92 -22.07
CA ASP A 93 15.68 -10.99 -21.41
C ASP A 93 14.92 -11.51 -20.18
N ILE A 94 14.39 -10.62 -19.33
CA ILE A 94 13.59 -10.99 -18.15
C ILE A 94 12.34 -11.78 -18.55
N ARG A 95 11.58 -11.31 -19.55
CA ARG A 95 10.39 -12.00 -20.07
C ARG A 95 10.70 -13.40 -20.61
N SER A 96 11.89 -13.57 -21.19
CA SER A 96 12.32 -14.87 -21.71
C SER A 96 12.67 -15.88 -20.62
N GLN A 97 12.98 -15.42 -19.39
CA GLN A 97 13.49 -16.25 -18.30
C GLN A 97 12.42 -16.82 -17.37
N ASN A 98 11.12 -16.55 -17.64
CA ASN A 98 9.92 -17.13 -17.01
C ASN A 98 10.18 -18.10 -15.84
N SER A 99 10.40 -17.56 -14.64
CA SER A 99 10.37 -18.33 -13.40
C SER A 99 9.35 -17.69 -12.46
N SER A 100 8.11 -18.18 -12.52
CA SER A 100 7.08 -17.83 -11.54
C SER A 100 7.41 -18.53 -10.22
N THR A 101 8.34 -17.97 -9.45
CA THR A 101 8.63 -18.41 -8.08
C THR A 101 7.59 -17.87 -7.11
N PHE A 102 7.47 -18.47 -5.92
CA PHE A 102 6.62 -18.01 -4.81
C PHE A 102 6.81 -16.50 -4.52
N LEU A 103 8.05 -16.01 -4.60
CA LEU A 103 8.40 -14.59 -4.47
C LEU A 103 7.79 -13.66 -5.55
N SER A 104 7.14 -14.18 -6.60
CA SER A 104 6.51 -13.32 -7.62
C SER A 104 5.42 -12.44 -7.02
N ARG A 105 4.63 -12.98 -6.07
CA ARG A 105 3.59 -12.20 -5.37
C ARG A 105 4.20 -11.07 -4.54
N PHE A 106 5.31 -11.35 -3.88
CA PHE A 106 6.06 -10.34 -3.14
C PHE A 106 6.59 -9.24 -4.07
N TRP A 107 7.16 -9.59 -5.23
CA TRP A 107 7.63 -8.60 -6.21
C TRP A 107 6.48 -7.82 -6.85
N SER A 108 5.34 -8.46 -7.11
CA SER A 108 4.10 -7.79 -7.53
C SER A 108 3.61 -6.80 -6.48
N PHE A 109 3.65 -7.18 -5.20
CA PHE A 109 3.28 -6.31 -4.10
C PHE A 109 4.12 -5.03 -4.11
N ILE A 110 5.44 -5.14 -4.17
CA ILE A 110 6.33 -3.96 -4.24
C ILE A 110 6.08 -3.14 -5.51
N SER A 111 5.93 -3.82 -6.65
CA SER A 111 5.74 -3.17 -7.95
C SER A 111 4.46 -2.34 -7.98
N ASN A 112 3.36 -2.92 -7.51
CA ASN A 112 2.06 -2.26 -7.43
C ASN A 112 2.06 -1.14 -6.38
N ALA A 113 2.81 -1.32 -5.29
CA ALA A 113 2.88 -0.31 -4.25
C ALA A 113 3.56 0.98 -4.73
N ILE A 114 4.63 0.87 -5.51
CA ILE A 114 5.45 2.03 -5.93
C ILE A 114 4.88 2.76 -7.15
N LYS A 115 4.28 2.04 -8.11
CA LYS A 115 3.82 2.60 -9.40
C LYS A 115 2.88 3.80 -9.28
N ASP A 116 2.10 3.87 -8.20
CA ASP A 116 1.00 4.82 -8.01
C ASP A 116 1.22 5.82 -6.86
N THR A 117 2.44 5.93 -6.31
CA THR A 117 2.73 6.74 -5.11
C THR A 117 3.73 7.89 -5.32
N ASP A 118 4.14 8.16 -6.56
CA ASP A 118 5.18 9.15 -6.86
C ASP A 118 4.69 10.62 -6.74
N THR A 119 3.39 10.88 -6.92
CA THR A 119 2.82 12.25 -6.89
C THR A 119 1.50 12.32 -6.13
N PRO A 120 1.14 13.48 -5.54
CA PRO A 120 -0.13 13.63 -4.81
C PRO A 120 -1.36 13.27 -5.66
N GLN A 121 -1.34 13.60 -6.95
CA GLN A 121 -2.42 13.27 -7.87
C GLN A 121 -2.54 11.75 -8.09
N GLN A 122 -1.41 11.04 -8.20
CA GLN A 122 -1.42 9.58 -8.33
C GLN A 122 -1.92 8.92 -7.05
N VAL A 123 -1.53 9.42 -5.87
CA VAL A 123 -2.00 8.93 -4.56
C VAL A 123 -3.52 9.06 -4.45
N GLU A 124 -4.09 10.22 -4.79
CA GLU A 124 -5.54 10.41 -4.77
C GLU A 124 -6.26 9.51 -5.80
N GLN A 125 -5.71 9.39 -7.02
CA GLN A 125 -6.28 8.52 -8.05
C GLN A 125 -6.20 7.03 -7.65
N SER A 126 -5.12 6.62 -6.98
CA SER A 126 -4.93 5.26 -6.48
C SER A 126 -5.92 4.93 -5.38
N HIS A 127 -6.11 5.85 -4.41
CA HIS A 127 -7.13 5.72 -3.37
C HIS A 127 -8.54 5.59 -3.96
N ARG A 128 -8.90 6.42 -4.93
CA ARG A 128 -10.20 6.32 -5.62
C ARG A 128 -10.39 4.98 -6.33
N ARG A 129 -9.36 4.50 -7.04
CA ARG A 129 -9.38 3.18 -7.70
C ARG A 129 -9.58 2.06 -6.69
N TYR A 130 -8.86 2.11 -5.58
CA TYR A 130 -8.97 1.12 -4.50
C TYR A 130 -10.37 1.11 -3.88
N LEU A 131 -10.89 2.27 -3.47
CA LEU A 131 -12.24 2.39 -2.92
C LEU A 131 -13.29 1.90 -3.92
N THR A 132 -13.14 2.22 -5.21
CA THR A 132 -14.06 1.77 -6.26
C THR A 132 -14.03 0.25 -6.41
N ASN A 133 -12.84 -0.36 -6.46
CA ASN A 133 -12.68 -1.81 -6.65
C ASN A 133 -13.09 -2.62 -5.41
N ALA A 134 -12.71 -2.16 -4.22
CA ALA A 134 -13.12 -2.76 -2.95
C ALA A 134 -14.65 -2.69 -2.76
N ARG A 135 -15.30 -1.62 -3.23
CA ARG A 135 -16.77 -1.48 -3.20
C ARG A 135 -17.47 -2.21 -4.36
N ALA A 136 -16.84 -2.34 -5.52
CA ALA A 136 -17.40 -3.05 -6.68
C ALA A 136 -17.52 -4.57 -6.45
N GLY A 137 -16.65 -5.17 -5.63
CA GLY A 137 -16.78 -6.56 -5.16
C GLY A 137 -17.96 -6.81 -4.20
N VAL A 138 -18.63 -5.75 -3.74
CA VAL A 138 -19.81 -5.77 -2.84
C VAL A 138 -21.06 -5.22 -3.57
N SER A 139 -21.02 -5.11 -4.90
CA SER A 139 -22.17 -4.70 -5.71
C SER A 139 -23.20 -5.85 -5.83
N GLY A 140 -23.95 -6.09 -4.75
CA GLY A 140 -25.01 -7.10 -4.75
C GLY A 140 -25.84 -7.22 -3.47
N PHE A 141 -25.38 -6.71 -2.32
CA PHE A 141 -26.18 -6.68 -1.09
C PHE A 141 -25.89 -5.36 -0.36
N GLY A 142 -26.95 -4.63 0.01
CA GLY A 142 -26.86 -3.25 0.50
C GLY A 142 -25.89 -3.06 1.66
N SER A 143 -24.67 -2.59 1.37
CA SER A 143 -23.82 -2.00 2.39
C SER A 143 -24.47 -0.68 2.80
N SER A 144 -24.87 -0.56 4.06
CA SER A 144 -25.25 0.73 4.63
C SER A 144 -24.09 1.69 4.36
N SER A 145 -24.31 2.78 3.62
CA SER A 145 -23.30 3.83 3.50
C SER A 145 -23.11 4.44 4.89
N TYR A 146 -22.04 4.06 5.57
CA TYR A 146 -21.68 4.62 6.87
C TYR A 146 -21.20 6.07 6.67
N GLY A 147 -21.62 6.96 7.56
CA GLY A 147 -21.34 8.40 7.44
C GLY A 147 -20.01 8.82 8.06
N ILE A 148 -19.32 7.89 8.72
CA ILE A 148 -17.98 8.06 9.29
C ILE A 148 -17.18 6.83 8.86
N GLU A 149 -16.01 7.06 8.31
CA GLU A 149 -15.06 6.00 7.96
C GLU A 149 -13.90 5.98 8.95
N ALA A 150 -13.15 4.89 8.97
CA ALA A 150 -12.00 4.71 9.85
C ALA A 150 -10.92 3.91 9.14
N PRO A 151 -9.64 4.08 9.53
CA PRO A 151 -8.57 3.30 8.94
C PRO A 151 -8.72 1.79 9.17
N GLY A 152 -8.48 1.03 8.10
CA GLY A 152 -8.56 -0.43 8.10
C GLY A 152 -7.54 -1.09 9.01
N TYR A 153 -6.39 -0.48 9.29
CA TYR A 153 -5.38 -1.05 10.19
C TYR A 153 -5.82 -1.09 11.67
N LEU A 154 -6.98 -0.50 12.01
CA LEU A 154 -7.62 -0.56 13.34
C LEU A 154 -8.72 -1.62 13.43
N THR A 155 -8.75 -2.56 12.49
CA THR A 155 -9.67 -3.71 12.45
C THR A 155 -8.91 -5.02 12.66
N GLY A 156 -9.62 -6.08 13.01
CA GLY A 156 -9.06 -7.42 13.09
C GLY A 156 -8.15 -7.59 14.31
N LEU A 157 -7.01 -8.25 14.11
CA LEU A 157 -6.11 -8.58 15.21
C LEU A 157 -5.18 -7.42 15.56
N LEU A 158 -5.34 -6.92 16.78
CA LEU A 158 -4.49 -5.92 17.41
C LEU A 158 -3.47 -6.64 18.30
N THR A 159 -2.20 -6.37 18.07
CA THR A 159 -1.08 -6.98 18.78
C THR A 159 -0.31 -5.98 19.63
N HIS A 160 -0.46 -4.69 19.34
CA HIS A 160 0.14 -3.61 20.13
C HIS A 160 -0.85 -3.18 21.23
N PRO A 161 -0.40 -3.09 22.49
CA PRO A 161 -1.31 -2.82 23.61
C PRO A 161 -1.83 -1.39 23.63
N GLU A 162 -0.97 -0.40 23.32
CA GLU A 162 -1.41 0.99 23.20
C GLU A 162 -1.98 1.21 21.80
N VAL A 163 -3.26 1.59 21.75
CA VAL A 163 -3.99 1.77 20.50
C VAL A 163 -4.59 3.16 20.46
N THR A 164 -4.28 3.89 19.39
CA THR A 164 -4.95 5.15 19.04
C THR A 164 -6.01 4.84 18.00
N PHE A 165 -7.25 4.64 18.47
CA PHE A 165 -8.42 4.56 17.60
C PHE A 165 -8.65 5.92 16.96
N ARG A 166 -8.84 5.96 15.64
CA ARG A 166 -9.09 7.20 14.89
C ARG A 166 -10.14 6.98 13.81
N TRP A 167 -10.78 8.07 13.40
CA TRP A 167 -11.84 8.06 12.39
C TRP A 167 -11.82 9.37 11.61
N ASP A 168 -12.52 9.40 10.48
CA ASP A 168 -12.58 10.58 9.64
C ASP A 168 -13.40 11.69 10.29
N SER A 169 -12.96 12.92 10.10
CA SER A 169 -13.72 14.08 10.52
C SER A 169 -14.99 14.23 9.68
N VAL A 170 -16.10 14.61 10.32
CA VAL A 170 -17.33 14.99 9.63
C VAL A 170 -17.57 16.49 9.73
N THR A 171 -18.43 17.03 8.87
CA THR A 171 -18.76 18.45 8.82
C THR A 171 -19.59 18.88 10.04
N HIS A 172 -19.09 19.83 10.84
CA HIS A 172 -19.76 20.42 12.01
C HIS A 172 -20.35 19.39 13.03
N PRO A 173 -19.54 18.48 13.60
CA PRO A 173 -20.03 17.56 14.62
C PRO A 173 -20.23 18.31 15.94
N TYR A 174 -21.34 18.04 16.64
CA TYR A 174 -21.49 18.47 18.05
C TYR A 174 -20.58 17.69 19.01
N GLY A 175 -20.07 16.55 18.56
CA GLY A 175 -19.15 15.69 19.27
C GLY A 175 -19.21 14.26 18.74
N TYR A 176 -18.20 13.48 19.08
CA TYR A 176 -18.11 12.06 18.78
C TYR A 176 -18.37 11.24 20.04
N ARG A 177 -19.12 10.16 19.89
CA ARG A 177 -19.28 9.11 20.90
C ARG A 177 -18.57 7.86 20.41
N PHE A 178 -17.50 7.50 21.10
CA PHE A 178 -16.76 6.27 20.89
C PHE A 178 -17.32 5.18 21.80
N GLU A 179 -17.46 3.96 21.27
CA GLU A 179 -17.79 2.77 22.03
C GLU A 179 -16.89 1.61 21.62
N LEU A 180 -16.33 0.90 22.60
CA LEU A 180 -15.72 -0.42 22.43
C LEU A 180 -16.56 -1.41 23.25
N ARG A 181 -16.97 -2.51 22.62
CA ARG A 181 -17.90 -3.47 23.23
C ARG A 181 -17.59 -4.89 22.81
N GLN A 182 -17.74 -5.82 23.75
CA GLN A 182 -17.74 -7.25 23.45
C GLN A 182 -19.01 -7.66 22.69
N GLU A 183 -18.89 -8.53 21.68
CA GLU A 183 -20.08 -9.06 21.01
C GLU A 183 -21.01 -9.76 21.99
N GLY A 184 -22.31 -9.42 21.93
CA GLY A 184 -23.33 -9.95 22.84
C GLY A 184 -23.40 -9.27 24.22
N ALA A 185 -22.44 -8.43 24.61
CA ALA A 185 -22.47 -7.75 25.90
C ALA A 185 -23.46 -6.57 25.93
N THR A 186 -24.17 -6.43 27.07
CA THR A 186 -25.11 -5.33 27.31
C THR A 186 -24.40 -4.01 27.58
N ASP A 187 -23.28 -4.06 28.31
CA ASP A 187 -22.50 -2.89 28.66
C ASP A 187 -21.24 -2.78 27.79
N PRO A 188 -20.85 -1.55 27.38
CA PRO A 188 -19.61 -1.32 26.67
C PRO A 188 -18.39 -1.45 27.59
N ILE A 189 -17.28 -1.93 27.04
CA ILE A 189 -15.97 -1.97 27.72
C ILE A 189 -15.45 -0.54 27.92
N ILE A 190 -15.60 0.31 26.89
CA ILE A 190 -15.29 1.73 26.94
C ILE A 190 -16.44 2.50 26.30
N THR A 191 -16.80 3.64 26.91
CA THR A 191 -17.56 4.70 26.23
C THR A 191 -16.90 6.04 26.52
N ALA A 192 -16.70 6.85 25.48
CA ALA A 192 -16.12 8.17 25.61
C ALA A 192 -16.86 9.18 24.72
N THR A 193 -16.99 10.42 25.19
CA THR A 193 -17.45 11.56 24.39
C THR A 193 -16.29 12.50 24.15
N LEU A 194 -16.02 12.79 22.88
CA LEU A 194 -14.79 13.43 22.43
C LEU A 194 -15.13 14.55 21.43
N SER A 195 -14.37 15.64 21.46
CA SER A 195 -14.43 16.68 20.42
C SER A 195 -13.50 16.38 19.23
N GLY A 196 -12.43 15.62 19.48
CA GLY A 196 -11.46 15.20 18.47
C GLY A 196 -11.80 13.89 17.77
N GLN A 197 -10.98 13.52 16.79
CA GLN A 197 -11.18 12.35 15.92
C GLN A 197 -10.39 11.11 16.35
N GLN A 198 -9.93 11.09 17.60
CA GLN A 198 -9.12 9.98 18.11
C GLN A 198 -9.32 9.73 19.60
N LEU A 199 -9.10 8.47 19.99
CA LEU A 199 -9.03 8.01 21.38
C LEU A 199 -7.85 7.05 21.53
N THR A 200 -6.94 7.35 22.45
CA THR A 200 -5.85 6.46 22.81
C THR A 200 -6.18 5.69 24.08
N THR A 201 -5.93 4.38 24.09
CA THR A 201 -6.14 3.52 25.25
C THR A 201 -5.13 2.36 25.27
N ASP A 202 -4.91 1.77 26.44
CA ASP A 202 -4.10 0.57 26.63
C ASP A 202 -5.04 -0.64 26.79
N LEU A 203 -5.07 -1.51 25.78
CA LEU A 203 -5.96 -2.67 25.72
C LEU A 203 -5.68 -3.68 26.85
N ARG A 204 -4.48 -3.69 27.44
CA ARG A 204 -4.15 -4.56 28.59
C ARG A 204 -4.90 -4.18 29.86
N GLN A 205 -5.35 -2.92 29.95
CA GLN A 205 -6.10 -2.42 31.10
C GLN A 205 -7.60 -2.72 30.97
N LEU A 206 -8.03 -3.22 29.81
CA LEU A 206 -9.42 -3.51 29.51
C LEU A 206 -9.75 -4.97 29.81
N ARG A 207 -11.00 -5.20 30.22
CA ARG A 207 -11.49 -6.55 30.50
C ARG A 207 -12.22 -7.07 29.28
N PHE A 208 -11.52 -7.89 28.49
CA PHE A 208 -12.13 -8.70 27.45
C PHE A 208 -12.68 -9.99 28.07
N GLU A 209 -13.92 -10.34 27.71
CA GLU A 209 -14.57 -11.55 28.25
C GLU A 209 -14.24 -12.75 27.36
N GLY A 210 -13.26 -13.56 27.79
CA GLY A 210 -12.87 -14.78 27.10
C GLY A 210 -12.28 -14.51 25.71
N LYS A 211 -12.61 -15.38 24.74
CA LYS A 211 -12.19 -15.27 23.33
C LYS A 211 -13.27 -14.65 22.43
N THR A 212 -14.31 -14.07 23.01
CA THR A 212 -15.40 -13.48 22.23
C THR A 212 -14.86 -12.26 21.45
N PRO A 213 -15.25 -12.07 20.19
CA PRO A 213 -14.86 -10.88 19.43
C PRO A 213 -15.34 -9.60 20.12
N ALA A 214 -14.57 -8.54 20.02
CA ALA A 214 -15.03 -7.20 20.34
C ALA A 214 -15.26 -6.42 19.04
N TYR A 215 -15.96 -5.29 19.15
CA TYR A 215 -16.01 -4.30 18.09
C TYR A 215 -15.96 -2.90 18.68
N TRP A 216 -15.46 -1.97 17.90
CA TRP A 216 -15.59 -0.55 18.21
C TRP A 216 -16.44 0.16 17.16
N GLN A 217 -17.03 1.28 17.55
CA GLN A 217 -17.80 2.14 16.67
C GLN A 217 -17.74 3.59 17.17
N VAL A 218 -17.94 4.51 16.25
CA VAL A 218 -18.09 5.93 16.55
C VAL A 218 -19.39 6.44 15.97
N SER A 219 -20.08 7.29 16.72
CA SER A 219 -21.20 8.06 16.21
C SER A 219 -20.99 9.56 16.42
N ALA A 220 -21.52 10.38 15.52
CA ALA A 220 -21.46 11.83 15.60
C ALA A 220 -22.85 12.43 15.44
N LEU A 221 -23.23 13.34 16.34
CA LEU A 221 -24.45 14.13 16.22
C LEU A 221 -24.19 15.34 15.33
N GLN A 222 -25.01 15.51 14.30
CA GLN A 222 -24.93 16.60 13.34
C GLN A 222 -25.80 17.80 13.75
N ALA A 223 -25.55 18.96 13.12
CA ALA A 223 -26.33 20.19 13.30
C ALA A 223 -27.84 20.01 13.07
N ASP A 224 -28.21 19.12 12.15
CA ASP A 224 -29.60 18.80 11.80
C ASP A 224 -30.22 17.72 12.71
N SER A 225 -29.56 17.39 13.83
CA SER A 225 -29.93 16.32 14.76
C SER A 225 -29.88 14.90 14.17
N SER A 226 -29.32 14.71 12.98
CA SER A 226 -29.03 13.39 12.44
C SER A 226 -27.80 12.76 13.10
N TRP A 227 -27.73 11.43 13.08
CA TRP A 227 -26.59 10.68 13.58
C TRP A 227 -25.84 10.06 12.41
N LEU A 228 -24.56 10.42 12.29
CA LEU A 228 -23.61 9.66 11.49
C LEU A 228 -22.96 8.60 12.36
N LYS A 229 -22.58 7.48 11.76
CA LYS A 229 -21.91 6.38 12.46
C LYS A 229 -20.94 5.65 11.55
N THR A 230 -19.94 5.04 12.15
CA THR A 230 -19.11 4.03 11.52
C THR A 230 -19.86 2.70 11.39
N ALA A 231 -19.29 1.78 10.63
CA ALA A 231 -19.57 0.36 10.81
C ALA A 231 -19.22 -0.11 12.22
N ARG A 232 -19.71 -1.29 12.61
CA ARG A 232 -19.09 -2.04 13.72
C ARG A 232 -17.77 -2.58 13.21
N ILE A 233 -16.67 -2.08 13.76
CA ILE A 233 -15.32 -2.44 13.33
C ILE A 233 -14.83 -3.54 14.27
N PRO A 234 -14.72 -4.79 13.79
CA PRO A 234 -14.35 -5.92 14.65
C PRO A 234 -12.90 -5.79 15.10
N VAL A 235 -12.63 -6.16 16.35
CA VAL A 235 -11.29 -6.18 16.93
C VAL A 235 -11.09 -7.39 17.84
N TYR A 236 -9.88 -7.91 17.80
CA TYR A 236 -9.36 -8.95 18.68
C TYR A 236 -8.05 -8.45 19.24
N PHE A 237 -7.76 -8.73 20.51
CA PHE A 237 -6.49 -8.36 21.11
C PHE A 237 -5.72 -9.61 21.52
N ASP A 238 -4.56 -9.80 20.92
CA ASP A 238 -3.61 -10.86 21.27
C ASP A 238 -2.19 -10.34 21.08
N GLN A 239 -1.51 -10.09 22.20
CA GLN A 239 -0.15 -9.56 22.18
C GLN A 239 0.89 -10.64 21.80
N GLU A 240 0.58 -11.92 22.01
CA GLU A 240 1.51 -13.03 21.71
C GLU A 240 1.50 -13.39 20.22
N ALA A 241 0.41 -13.09 19.51
CA ALA A 241 0.27 -13.40 18.10
C ALA A 241 1.40 -12.85 17.21
N LEU A 242 1.92 -11.64 17.51
CA LEU A 242 3.04 -11.07 16.75
C LEU A 242 4.34 -11.85 16.97
N GLN A 243 4.60 -12.30 18.20
CA GLN A 243 5.79 -13.10 18.51
C GLN A 243 5.74 -14.47 17.84
N ILE A 244 4.55 -15.09 17.82
CA ILE A 244 4.33 -16.36 17.13
C ILE A 244 4.55 -16.19 15.62
N PHE A 245 4.00 -15.12 15.05
CA PHE A 245 4.20 -14.77 13.64
C PHE A 245 5.69 -14.58 13.32
N ASP A 246 6.41 -13.79 14.11
CA ASP A 246 7.84 -13.52 13.88
C ASP A 246 8.66 -14.81 13.96
N ALA A 247 8.40 -15.67 14.95
CA ALA A 247 9.08 -16.96 15.07
C ALA A 247 8.80 -17.91 13.89
N GLN A 248 7.58 -17.88 13.34
CA GLN A 248 7.23 -18.66 12.14
C GLN A 248 7.93 -18.11 10.90
N LEU A 249 7.95 -16.79 10.73
CA LEU A 249 8.60 -16.12 9.61
C LEU A 249 10.12 -16.35 9.60
N GLU A 250 10.76 -16.28 10.76
CA GLU A 250 12.21 -16.54 10.88
C GLU A 250 12.58 -17.99 10.54
N ALA A 251 11.66 -18.93 10.72
CA ALA A 251 11.83 -20.34 10.37
C ALA A 251 11.53 -20.66 8.90
N ASP A 252 11.01 -19.69 8.13
CA ASP A 252 10.61 -19.86 6.73
C ASP A 252 11.81 -19.85 5.78
N ASP A 253 11.89 -20.85 4.90
CA ASP A 253 13.01 -21.02 3.95
C ASP A 253 13.09 -19.86 2.94
N ASP A 254 11.93 -19.33 2.49
CA ASP A 254 11.89 -18.21 1.55
C ASP A 254 12.41 -16.94 2.23
N PHE A 255 12.00 -16.67 3.48
CA PHE A 255 12.54 -15.56 4.28
C PHE A 255 14.06 -15.66 4.48
N GLN A 256 14.57 -16.85 4.81
CA GLN A 256 16.00 -17.09 5.00
C GLN A 256 16.81 -16.97 3.71
N SER A 257 16.20 -17.21 2.55
CA SER A 257 16.85 -17.05 1.25
C SER A 257 17.09 -15.59 0.85
N LEU A 258 16.39 -14.65 1.49
CA LEU A 258 16.48 -13.22 1.18
C LEU A 258 17.71 -12.58 1.83
N SER A 259 18.23 -11.54 1.18
CA SER A 259 19.29 -10.71 1.77
C SER A 259 18.74 -9.88 2.94
N GLU A 260 19.59 -9.55 3.91
CA GLU A 260 19.24 -8.72 5.08
C GLU A 260 18.55 -7.40 4.71
N ALA A 261 18.92 -6.78 3.58
CA ALA A 261 18.28 -5.55 3.09
C ALA A 261 16.82 -5.73 2.63
N ILE A 262 16.41 -6.96 2.28
CA ILE A 262 15.08 -7.27 1.72
C ILE A 262 14.17 -7.91 2.77
N GLN A 263 14.72 -8.63 3.74
CA GLN A 263 13.96 -9.27 4.81
C GLN A 263 12.96 -8.32 5.53
N PRO A 264 13.31 -7.04 5.85
CA PRO A 264 12.35 -6.11 6.44
C PRO A 264 11.14 -5.80 5.55
N ILE A 265 11.35 -5.72 4.23
CA ILE A 265 10.27 -5.47 3.25
C ILE A 265 9.41 -6.73 3.10
N TYR A 266 10.04 -7.91 3.10
CA TYR A 266 9.32 -9.18 3.06
C TYR A 266 8.44 -9.40 4.30
N ARG A 267 8.95 -9.06 5.49
CA ARG A 267 8.17 -9.11 6.72
C ARG A 267 6.92 -8.23 6.65
N LEU A 268 7.02 -7.03 6.05
CA LEU A 268 5.85 -6.16 5.86
C LEU A 268 4.80 -6.81 4.95
N TYR A 269 5.23 -7.43 3.86
CA TYR A 269 4.35 -8.18 2.97
C TYR A 269 3.61 -9.29 3.73
N GLU A 270 4.34 -10.11 4.48
CA GLU A 270 3.76 -11.22 5.24
C GLU A 270 2.81 -10.75 6.36
N LEU A 271 3.10 -9.61 7.01
CA LEU A 271 2.20 -9.00 7.99
C LEU A 271 0.87 -8.58 7.33
N GLU A 272 0.93 -7.98 6.13
CA GLU A 272 -0.27 -7.59 5.39
C GLU A 272 -1.08 -8.81 4.94
N GLU A 273 -0.42 -9.85 4.40
CA GLU A 273 -1.08 -11.09 3.96
C GLU A 273 -1.70 -11.87 5.13
N ALA A 274 -1.05 -11.88 6.29
CA ALA A 274 -1.56 -12.49 7.52
C ALA A 274 -2.71 -11.67 8.17
N GLY A 275 -3.03 -10.48 7.65
CA GLY A 275 -4.04 -9.60 8.22
C GLY A 275 -3.61 -8.94 9.55
N LEU A 276 -2.32 -8.95 9.87
CA LEU A 276 -1.73 -8.29 11.04
C LEU A 276 -1.51 -6.78 10.77
N LEU A 277 -2.57 -6.10 10.35
CA LEU A 277 -2.51 -4.76 9.77
C LEU A 277 -2.03 -3.70 10.76
N GLN A 278 -2.36 -3.82 12.05
CA GLN A 278 -1.85 -2.92 13.07
C GLN A 278 -0.33 -3.08 13.24
N ALA A 279 0.17 -4.31 13.23
CA ALA A 279 1.61 -4.58 13.30
C ALA A 279 2.34 -4.11 12.04
N ALA A 280 1.72 -4.25 10.86
CA ALA A 280 2.23 -3.68 9.62
C ALA A 280 2.36 -2.15 9.72
N TYR A 281 1.30 -1.46 10.19
CA TYR A 281 1.33 0.00 10.42
C TYR A 281 2.49 0.42 11.33
N HIS A 282 2.66 -0.22 12.48
CA HIS A 282 3.76 0.11 13.41
C HIS A 282 5.13 -0.20 12.81
N THR A 283 5.27 -1.28 12.04
CA THR A 283 6.52 -1.63 11.37
C THR A 283 6.89 -0.60 10.31
N TYR A 284 5.94 -0.17 9.47
CA TYR A 284 6.15 0.93 8.52
C TYR A 284 6.54 2.24 9.21
N ALA A 285 5.79 2.63 10.25
CA ALA A 285 6.06 3.84 11.00
C ALA A 285 7.46 3.83 11.64
N ALA A 286 7.90 2.68 12.18
CA ALA A 286 9.23 2.52 12.74
C ALA A 286 10.34 2.60 11.69
N GLN A 287 10.16 2.02 10.49
CA GLN A 287 11.13 2.11 9.40
C GLN A 287 11.36 3.56 8.96
N LEU A 288 10.31 4.38 8.92
CA LEU A 288 10.44 5.82 8.60
C LEU A 288 11.13 6.65 9.69
N GLN A 289 11.24 6.13 10.91
CA GLN A 289 11.97 6.77 12.03
C GLN A 289 13.44 6.34 12.11
N SER A 290 13.90 5.47 11.21
CA SER A 290 15.32 5.06 11.14
C SER A 290 16.23 6.21 10.72
N ASP A 291 17.55 6.06 10.92
CA ASP A 291 18.54 7.11 10.62
C ASP A 291 18.59 7.50 9.12
N ALA A 292 18.13 6.61 8.23
CA ALA A 292 18.14 6.84 6.78
C ALA A 292 16.98 6.08 6.10
N PRO A 293 15.73 6.55 6.23
CA PRO A 293 14.59 5.87 5.63
C PRO A 293 14.69 5.93 4.11
N SER A 294 14.47 4.80 3.44
CA SER A 294 14.55 4.75 1.99
C SER A 294 13.27 5.34 1.36
N ALA A 295 13.38 5.80 0.11
CA ALA A 295 12.19 6.23 -0.64
C ALA A 295 11.22 5.06 -0.85
N VAL A 296 11.74 3.83 -0.94
CA VAL A 296 10.94 2.59 -1.02
C VAL A 296 10.07 2.44 0.22
N ASP A 297 10.63 2.56 1.43
CA ASP A 297 9.87 2.41 2.69
C ASP A 297 8.71 3.42 2.76
N ARG A 298 8.97 4.66 2.31
CA ARG A 298 7.95 5.71 2.26
C ARG A 298 6.84 5.39 1.25
N GLN A 299 7.20 4.99 0.03
CA GLN A 299 6.24 4.62 -1.01
C GLN A 299 5.39 3.42 -0.58
N LEU A 300 6.00 2.40 0.02
CA LEU A 300 5.29 1.24 0.55
C LEU A 300 4.30 1.64 1.65
N PHE A 301 4.71 2.51 2.59
CA PHE A 301 3.82 2.95 3.66
C PHE A 301 2.66 3.80 3.13
N ILE A 302 2.91 4.73 2.21
CA ILE A 302 1.85 5.48 1.53
C ILE A 302 0.86 4.51 0.89
N SER A 303 1.36 3.52 0.13
CA SER A 303 0.52 2.53 -0.53
C SER A 303 -0.34 1.73 0.44
N PHE A 304 0.24 1.29 1.56
CA PHE A 304 -0.47 0.64 2.66
C PHE A 304 -1.59 1.53 3.22
N LEU A 305 -1.29 2.79 3.54
CA LEU A 305 -2.28 3.74 4.07
C LEU A 305 -3.44 3.96 3.11
N LEU A 306 -3.20 4.01 1.80
CA LEU A 306 -4.27 4.11 0.81
C LEU A 306 -5.19 2.88 0.81
N ARG A 307 -4.62 1.67 0.91
CA ARG A 307 -5.40 0.42 1.07
C ARG A 307 -6.18 0.40 2.39
N MET A 308 -5.63 1.02 3.43
CA MET A 308 -6.27 1.13 4.73
C MET A 308 -7.24 2.31 4.83
N ASN A 309 -7.55 3.02 3.74
CA ASN A 309 -8.42 4.20 3.76
C ASN A 309 -7.95 5.32 4.70
N ALA A 310 -6.63 5.49 4.84
CA ALA A 310 -6.00 6.53 5.65
C ALA A 310 -5.36 7.61 4.75
N LEU A 311 -6.18 8.25 3.90
CA LEU A 311 -5.70 9.19 2.88
C LEU A 311 -4.97 10.39 3.48
N GLU A 312 -5.48 10.98 4.56
CA GLU A 312 -4.85 12.13 5.21
C GLU A 312 -3.43 11.80 5.69
N GLU A 313 -3.24 10.64 6.32
CA GLU A 313 -1.92 10.17 6.74
C GLU A 313 -1.00 9.95 5.55
N ALA A 314 -1.50 9.29 4.49
CA ALA A 314 -0.73 9.07 3.27
C ALA A 314 -0.22 10.40 2.67
N GLN A 315 -1.08 11.43 2.65
CA GLN A 315 -0.71 12.77 2.17
C GLN A 315 0.33 13.46 3.06
N THR A 316 0.34 13.22 4.38
CA THR A 316 1.38 13.79 5.26
C THR A 316 2.76 13.24 4.97
N LEU A 317 2.87 11.97 4.56
CA LEU A 317 4.15 11.33 4.23
C LEU A 317 4.73 11.78 2.87
N MET A 318 3.91 12.41 2.03
CA MET A 318 4.37 12.98 0.76
C MET A 318 5.10 14.32 0.90
N LYS A 319 4.97 14.97 2.05
CA LYS A 319 5.60 16.26 2.35
C LYS A 319 7.07 16.09 2.75
#